data_AF-A0A822DYV2-F1
#
_entry.id   AF-A0A822DYV2-F1
#
_cell.length_a   1.000
_cell.length_b   1.000
_cell.length_c   1.000
_cell.angle_alpha   90.00
_cell.angle_beta   90.00
_cell.angle_gamma   90.00
#
_symmetry.space_group_name_H-M   'P 1'
#
loop_
_entity.id
_entity.type
_entity.pdbx_description
1 polymer ?
#
loop_
_entity_poly.entity_id
_entity_poly.type
_entity_poly.pdbx_seq_one_letter_code
_entity_poly.pdbx_strand_id
1 'polypeptide(L)'
;KIIHYSDSHHIAVYHKGRWYKVFMFYKDHLLEPCELQLQLDEIIRDTTPPAYGEEHLAALTAGERPLWAEARETFFRSGVNRYSLEAIEKAAFVLILDDEDFDIGTVSFIKSNYFFFYPILI
;
A
#
# COMPACT_ATOMS: atom_id res chain seq x y z
N LYS A 1 -6.62 -19.63 5.51
CA LYS A 1 -5.65 -19.70 6.62
C LYS A 1 -5.17 -18.29 6.90
N ILE A 2 -5.27 -17.80 8.14
CA ILE A 2 -4.72 -16.50 8.54
C ILE A 2 -3.20 -16.65 8.72
N ILE A 3 -2.43 -15.68 8.26
CA ILE A 3 -0.96 -15.67 8.34
C ILE A 3 -0.56 -14.40 9.09
N HIS A 4 0.34 -14.55 10.06
CA HIS A 4 0.93 -13.43 10.80
C HIS A 4 2.44 -13.40 10.52
N TYR A 5 2.95 -12.22 10.18
CA TYR A 5 4.38 -11.97 10.03
C TYR A 5 4.84 -11.12 11.23
N SER A 6 5.85 -11.60 11.98
CA SER A 6 6.32 -10.95 13.21
C SER A 6 7.17 -9.71 12.96
N ASP A 7 7.94 -9.68 11.86
CA ASP A 7 9.00 -8.70 11.64
C ASP A 7 8.84 -8.01 10.26
N SER A 8 7.85 -7.12 10.19
CA SER A 8 7.62 -6.31 8.99
C SER A 8 8.46 -5.03 9.07
N HIS A 9 9.42 -4.86 8.15
CA HIS A 9 10.32 -3.70 8.12
C HIS A 9 9.91 -2.62 7.10
N HIS A 10 8.77 -2.79 6.44
CA HIS A 10 8.28 -1.89 5.42
C HIS A 10 6.76 -1.81 5.45
N ILE A 11 6.23 -0.77 4.80
CA ILE A 11 4.81 -0.59 4.49
C ILE A 11 4.61 -0.67 2.98
N ALA A 12 3.40 -1.01 2.55
CA ALA A 12 3.00 -0.91 1.16
C ALA A 12 2.19 0.37 0.99
N VAL A 13 2.60 1.24 0.07
CA VAL A 13 1.90 2.50 -0.21
C VAL A 13 1.27 2.39 -1.59
N TYR A 14 0.00 2.78 -1.72
CA TYR A 14 -0.69 2.88 -3.00
C TYR A 14 -0.99 4.35 -3.31
N HIS A 15 -0.61 4.80 -4.50
CA HIS A 15 -0.88 6.15 -5.00
C HIS A 15 -1.08 6.11 -6.52
N LYS A 16 -2.19 6.67 -7.01
CA LYS A 16 -2.48 6.83 -8.46
C LYS A 16 -2.25 5.58 -9.31
N GLY A 17 -2.77 4.44 -8.86
CA GLY A 17 -2.65 3.18 -9.60
C GLY A 17 -1.32 2.45 -9.41
N ARG A 18 -0.46 2.88 -8.47
CA ARG A 18 0.90 2.37 -8.31
C ARG A 18 1.19 1.91 -6.90
N TRP A 19 1.97 0.84 -6.78
CA TRP A 19 2.40 0.27 -5.51
C TRP A 19 3.88 0.58 -5.22
N TYR A 20 4.13 1.06 -4.01
CA TYR A 20 5.46 1.39 -3.53
C TYR A 20 5.76 0.60 -2.27
N LYS A 21 7.02 0.17 -2.15
CA LYS A 21 7.55 -0.44 -0.93
C LYS A 21 8.36 0.62 -0.19
N VAL A 22 7.87 1.05 0.96
CA VAL A 22 8.53 2.07 1.80
C VAL A 22 9.13 1.40 3.01
N PHE A 23 10.46 1.41 3.14
CA PHE A 23 11.13 0.87 4.31
C PHE A 23 10.94 1.80 5.50
N MET A 24 10.65 1.21 6.66
CA MET A 24 10.46 1.94 7.92
C MET A 24 11.75 2.00 8.76
N PHE A 25 12.77 1.24 8.36
CA PHE A 25 14.03 1.10 9.08
C PHE A 25 15.23 1.38 8.17
N TYR A 26 16.25 2.01 8.73
CA TYR A 26 17.57 2.17 8.13
C TYR A 26 18.65 1.78 9.14
N LYS A 27 19.49 0.79 8.78
CA LYS A 27 20.54 0.23 9.66
C LYS A 27 20.01 -0.12 11.06
N ASP A 28 18.89 -0.83 11.11
CA ASP A 28 18.20 -1.26 12.34
C ASP A 28 17.62 -0.13 13.22
N HIS A 29 17.66 1.11 12.75
CA HIS A 29 16.98 2.24 13.38
C HIS A 29 15.65 2.53 12.69
N LEU A 30 14.61 2.78 13.47
CA LEU A 30 13.33 3.27 12.94
C LEU A 30 13.55 4.67 12.37
N LEU A 31 13.03 4.90 11.17
CA LEU A 31 13.11 6.21 10.53
C LEU A 31 12.36 7.26 11.33
N GLU A 32 12.92 8.46 11.37
CA GLU A 32 12.26 9.63 11.95
C GLU A 32 11.08 10.09 11.08
N PRO A 33 10.08 10.78 11.65
CA PRO A 33 8.94 11.28 10.89
C PRO A 33 9.33 12.13 9.67
N CYS A 34 10.41 12.90 9.75
CA CYS A 34 10.91 13.70 8.64
C CYS A 34 11.45 12.85 7.49
N GLU A 35 12.12 11.74 7.77
CA GLU A 35 12.65 10.81 6.76
C GLU A 35 11.51 10.06 6.06
N LEU A 36 10.49 9.65 6.81
CA LEU A 36 9.28 9.06 6.24
C LEU A 36 8.53 10.07 5.38
N GLN A 37 8.40 11.32 5.85
CA GLN A 37 7.75 12.38 5.09
C GLN A 37 8.47 12.62 3.76
N LEU A 38 9.80 12.65 3.73
CA LEU A 38 10.55 12.81 2.48
C LEU A 38 10.26 11.68 1.47
N GLN A 39 10.17 10.43 1.93
CA GLN A 39 9.82 9.30 1.07
C GLN A 39 8.38 9.39 0.55
N LEU A 40 7.43 9.80 1.39
CA LEU A 40 6.03 9.96 0.97
C LEU A 40 5.86 11.16 0.01
N ASP A 41 6.58 12.25 0.24
CA ASP A 41 6.63 13.41 -0.66
C ASP A 41 7.16 13.03 -2.05
N GLU A 42 8.17 12.15 -2.11
CA GLU A 42 8.69 11.63 -3.37
C GLU A 42 7.62 10.83 -4.12
N ILE A 43 6.88 9.97 -3.42
CA ILE A 43 5.76 9.21 -4.01
C ILE A 43 4.66 10.14 -4.54
N ILE A 44 4.30 11.18 -3.78
CA ILE A 44 3.27 12.16 -4.18
C ILE A 44 3.72 12.96 -5.42
N ARG A 45 5.02 13.26 -5.54
CA ARG A 45 5.59 14.00 -6.67
C ARG A 45 5.88 13.14 -7.90
N ASP A 46 5.86 11.82 -7.76
CA ASP A 46 6.14 10.89 -8.86
C ASP A 46 4.98 10.90 -9.87
N THR A 47 5.25 11.40 -11.07
CA THR A 47 4.29 11.49 -12.18
C THR A 47 4.43 10.36 -13.20
N THR A 48 5.26 9.34 -12.92
CA THR A 48 5.44 8.24 -13.86
C THR A 48 4.17 7.38 -13.94
N PRO A 49 3.81 6.89 -15.14
CA PRO A 49 2.58 6.11 -15.32
C PRO A 49 2.70 4.73 -14.66
N PRO A 50 1.58 4.14 -14.22
CA PRO A 50 1.58 2.77 -13.71
C PRO A 50 2.07 1.77 -14.75
N ALA A 51 2.65 0.66 -14.28
CA ALA A 51 2.92 -0.46 -15.16
C ALA A 51 1.60 -1.02 -15.71
N TYR A 52 1.66 -1.69 -16.86
CA TYR A 52 0.48 -2.23 -17.51
C TYR A 52 -0.34 -3.12 -16.55
N GLY A 53 -1.59 -2.71 -16.28
CA GLY A 53 -2.53 -3.40 -15.39
C GLY A 53 -2.29 -3.22 -13.89
N GLU A 54 -1.24 -2.51 -13.47
CA GLU A 54 -0.94 -2.24 -12.05
C GLU A 54 -2.06 -1.44 -11.37
N GLU A 55 -2.65 -0.49 -12.11
CA GLU A 55 -3.76 0.36 -11.67
C GLU A 55 -5.03 -0.41 -11.28
N HIS A 56 -5.18 -1.65 -11.76
CA HIS A 56 -6.33 -2.51 -11.45
C HIS A 56 -5.96 -3.66 -10.51
N LEU A 57 -4.69 -3.76 -10.10
CA LEU A 57 -4.18 -4.88 -9.31
C LEU A 57 -4.91 -5.02 -7.97
N ALA A 58 -5.17 -3.89 -7.31
CA ALA A 58 -5.86 -3.86 -6.02
C ALA A 58 -7.31 -4.38 -6.14
N ALA A 59 -7.99 -4.12 -7.27
CA ALA A 59 -9.37 -4.53 -7.48
C ALA A 59 -9.55 -6.06 -7.50
N LEU A 60 -8.51 -6.83 -7.86
CA LEU A 60 -8.55 -8.30 -7.81
C LEU A 60 -8.85 -8.83 -6.40
N THR A 61 -8.49 -8.08 -5.37
CA THR A 61 -8.74 -8.45 -3.96
C THR A 61 -10.18 -8.21 -3.51
N ALA A 62 -10.93 -7.38 -4.24
CA ALA A 62 -12.34 -7.07 -3.98
C ALA A 62 -13.31 -8.09 -4.60
N GLY A 63 -12.81 -9.00 -5.45
CA GLY A 63 -13.60 -10.08 -6.04
C GLY A 63 -13.92 -11.22 -5.06
N GLU A 64 -14.67 -12.21 -5.53
CA GLU A 64 -14.99 -13.39 -4.73
C GLU A 64 -13.73 -14.15 -4.29
N ARG A 65 -13.73 -14.66 -3.06
CA ARG A 65 -12.56 -15.33 -2.47
C ARG A 65 -12.01 -16.51 -3.31
N PRO A 66 -12.83 -17.38 -3.93
CA PRO A 66 -12.32 -18.43 -4.80
C PRO A 66 -11.62 -17.88 -6.05
N LEU A 67 -12.20 -16.87 -6.70
CA LEU A 67 -11.64 -16.23 -7.89
C LEU A 67 -10.31 -15.55 -7.57
N TRP A 68 -10.23 -14.85 -6.43
CA TRP A 68 -8.96 -14.27 -5.98
C TRP A 68 -7.92 -15.35 -5.69
N ALA A 69 -8.29 -16.45 -5.02
CA ALA A 69 -7.37 -17.54 -4.72
C ALA A 69 -6.80 -18.18 -5.99
N GLU A 70 -7.64 -18.41 -7.00
CA GLU A 70 -7.21 -18.92 -8.31
C GLU A 70 -6.31 -17.93 -9.04
N ALA A 71 -6.69 -16.65 -9.11
CA ALA A 71 -5.87 -15.61 -9.75
C ALA A 71 -4.50 -15.46 -9.05
N ARG A 72 -4.48 -15.49 -7.72
CA ARG A 72 -3.25 -15.45 -6.91
C ARG A 72 -2.32 -16.63 -7.26
N GLU A 73 -2.87 -17.83 -7.35
CA GLU A 73 -2.12 -19.04 -7.67
C GLU A 73 -1.64 -19.05 -9.13
N THR A 74 -2.45 -18.57 -10.06
CA THR A 74 -2.11 -18.60 -11.49
C THR A 74 -1.12 -17.49 -11.88
N PHE A 75 -1.28 -16.27 -11.36
CA PHE A 75 -0.56 -15.09 -11.86
C PHE A 75 0.53 -14.55 -10.92
N PHE A 76 0.54 -14.95 -9.64
CA PHE A 76 1.45 -14.40 -8.62
C PHE A 76 2.39 -15.43 -7.99
N ARG A 77 2.47 -16.64 -8.56
CA ARG A 77 3.35 -17.70 -8.04
C ARG A 77 4.82 -17.58 -8.44
N SER A 78 5.16 -16.79 -9.46
CA SER A 78 6.53 -16.71 -9.97
C SER A 78 6.88 -15.32 -10.50
N GLY A 79 8.17 -15.12 -10.77
CA GLY A 79 8.68 -13.89 -11.36
C GLY A 79 8.49 -12.64 -10.49
N VAL A 80 8.39 -11.50 -11.15
CA VAL A 80 8.23 -10.17 -10.51
C VAL A 80 6.96 -10.12 -9.68
N ASN A 81 5.85 -10.67 -10.19
CA ASN A 81 4.55 -10.67 -9.50
C ASN A 81 4.61 -11.37 -8.13
N ARG A 82 5.39 -12.45 -8.01
CA ARG A 82 5.60 -13.11 -6.71
C ARG A 82 6.26 -12.18 -5.70
N TYR A 83 7.33 -11.49 -6.12
CA TYR A 83 8.05 -10.56 -5.23
C TYR A 83 7.19 -9.33 -4.88
N SER A 84 6.42 -8.81 -5.84
CA SER A 84 5.50 -7.69 -5.61
C SER A 84 4.38 -8.07 -4.64
N LEU A 85 3.76 -9.23 -4.81
CA LEU A 85 2.73 -9.71 -3.89
C LEU A 85 3.32 -10.00 -2.50
N GLU A 86 4.49 -10.60 -2.43
CA GLU A 86 5.19 -10.85 -1.16
C GLU A 86 5.53 -9.54 -0.43
N ALA A 87 5.85 -8.47 -1.16
CA ALA A 87 6.05 -7.14 -0.56
C ALA A 87 4.75 -6.57 0.04
N ILE A 88 3.59 -6.80 -0.59
CA ILE A 88 2.29 -6.35 -0.05
C ILE A 88 1.89 -7.23 1.14
N GLU A 89 1.99 -8.56 1.03
CA GLU A 89 1.57 -9.51 2.07
C GLU A 89 2.39 -9.42 3.36
N LYS A 90 3.68 -9.06 3.25
CA LYS A 90 4.60 -8.89 4.39
C LYS A 90 4.73 -7.44 4.86
N ALA A 91 3.92 -6.52 4.35
CA ALA A 91 3.91 -5.15 4.83
C ALA A 91 3.31 -5.07 6.24
N ALA A 92 3.80 -4.14 7.06
CA ALA A 92 3.22 -3.92 8.39
C ALA A 92 1.76 -3.45 8.29
N PHE A 93 1.49 -2.59 7.31
CA PHE A 93 0.16 -2.15 6.90
C PHE A 93 0.20 -1.59 5.47
N VAL A 94 -0.99 -1.32 4.92
CA VAL A 94 -1.16 -0.63 3.63
C VAL A 94 -1.57 0.82 3.88
N LEU A 95 -0.89 1.76 3.23
CA LEU A 95 -1.21 3.20 3.23
C LEU A 95 -1.74 3.59 1.85
N ILE A 96 -2.93 4.20 1.80
CA ILE A 96 -3.51 4.73 0.57
C ILE A 96 -3.35 6.25 0.59
N LEU A 97 -2.66 6.79 -0.42
CA LEU A 97 -2.55 8.23 -0.64
C LEU A 97 -3.50 8.62 -1.78
N ASP A 98 -4.71 9.02 -1.40
CA ASP A 98 -5.73 9.47 -2.35
C ASP A 98 -5.49 10.93 -2.74
N ASP A 99 -5.79 11.28 -3.98
CA ASP A 99 -5.78 12.66 -4.48
C ASP A 99 -7.18 13.27 -4.60
N GLU A 100 -8.22 12.49 -4.29
CA GLU A 100 -9.58 13.00 -4.19
C GLU A 100 -9.85 13.66 -2.82
N ASP A 101 -10.44 14.87 -2.87
CA ASP A 101 -10.99 15.51 -1.68
C ASP A 101 -12.25 14.76 -1.26
N PHE A 102 -12.20 14.11 -0.10
CA PHE A 102 -13.39 13.55 0.52
C PHE A 102 -14.17 14.67 1.22
N ASP A 103 -15.33 15.05 0.67
CA ASP A 103 -16.28 15.91 1.36
C ASP A 103 -17.01 15.09 2.43
N ILE A 104 -16.31 14.84 3.53
CA ILE A 104 -16.89 14.20 4.72
C ILE A 104 -17.76 15.27 5.38
N GLY A 105 -19.04 15.31 4.98
CA GLY A 105 -20.00 16.33 5.37
C GLY A 105 -19.83 16.80 6.82
N THR A 106 -19.31 18.02 6.98
CA THR A 106 -19.26 18.81 8.23
C THR A 106 -18.73 18.09 9.48
N VAL A 107 -17.41 17.98 9.59
CA VAL A 107 -16.72 18.42 10.82
C VAL A 107 -15.49 19.24 10.43
N SER A 108 -15.66 20.55 10.50
CA SER A 108 -14.62 21.57 10.37
C SER A 108 -13.65 21.58 11.57
N PHE A 109 -13.00 20.45 11.86
CA PHE A 109 -11.86 20.43 12.77
C PHE A 109 -10.71 19.64 12.14
N ILE A 110 -9.71 20.43 11.73
CA ILE A 110 -8.32 20.07 11.41
C ILE A 110 -8.05 19.82 9.91
N LYS A 111 -7.90 20.91 9.15
CA LYS A 111 -6.92 20.94 8.06
C LYS A 111 -5.51 20.94 8.69
N SER A 112 -5.00 19.77 9.06
CA SER A 112 -3.57 19.48 9.19
C SER A 112 -3.38 17.99 9.50
N ASN A 113 -2.75 17.25 8.60
CA ASN A 113 -2.20 15.90 8.84
C ASN A 113 -3.20 14.81 9.23
N TYR A 114 -4.06 14.38 8.31
CA TYR A 114 -4.81 13.13 8.48
C TYR A 114 -4.22 12.01 7.61
N PHE A 115 -3.34 11.22 8.25
CA PHE A 115 -3.15 9.81 7.90
C PHE A 115 -4.45 9.08 8.27
N PHE A 116 -5.30 8.83 7.28
CA PHE A 116 -6.44 7.95 7.46
C PHE A 116 -5.98 6.50 7.48
N PHE A 117 -5.72 5.98 8.68
CA PHE A 117 -5.69 4.53 8.90
C PHE A 117 -7.12 4.01 8.84
N TYR A 118 -7.57 3.63 7.65
CA TYR A 118 -8.66 2.67 7.54
C TYR A 118 -8.05 1.27 7.73
N PRO A 119 -8.31 0.58 8.85
CA PRO A 119 -8.02 -0.84 8.91
C PRO A 119 -8.96 -1.51 7.91
N ILE A 120 -8.39 -1.92 6.76
CA ILE A 120 -9.04 -2.91 5.90
C ILE A 120 -9.08 -4.18 6.74
N LEU A 121 -10.21 -4.39 7.43
CA LEU A 121 -10.57 -5.67 8.00
C LEU A 121 -10.71 -6.66 6.82
N ILE A 122 -9.74 -7.55 6.71
CA ILE A 122 -9.90 -8.84 6.02
C ILE A 122 -10.65 -9.79 6.95
#